data_AF-A0A7V1Q3X6-F1
#
_entry.id   AF-A0A7V1Q3X6-F1
#
_cell.length_a   1.000
_cell.length_b   1.000
_cell.length_c   1.000
_cell.angle_alpha   90.00
_cell.angle_beta   90.00
_cell.angle_gamma   90.00
#
_symmetry.space_group_name_H-M   'P 1'
#
loop_
_entity.id
_entity.type
_entity.pdbx_description
1 polymer ?
#
loop_
_entity_poly.entity_id
_entity_poly.type
_entity_poly.pdbx_seq_one_letter_code
_entity_poly.pdbx_strand_id
1 'polypeptide(L)'
;MLAPQRSSINAGSQENYPEVGWMKQHEAVIRAVEELGGFATLAQIYQKALSYPNVRWGTKTPQASIRRIVQKRPEFFKIRPGLWGLREHEKDILKTLQIGDETTPAQQEAFDHTYYQGIIVQWGNLLQCTTYAPPQDRNRLFLDKPLRELITTESIPPFTYPELVQRAGTVDVIWFSNSAHPFPVRMFEVEHTTDFHHSLIKFRHFLHFRTEFFVVASAHRKREFEEKLQRDHRELCAHVRFLNYEALVKVYSKDVERYQAYEEAGIVPL
;
A
#
# COMPACT_ATOMS: atom_id res chain seq x y z
N MET A 1 -20.59 50.21 62.34
CA MET A 1 -20.90 49.21 61.29
C MET A 1 -19.76 49.25 60.28
N LEU A 2 -18.67 48.54 60.60
CA LEU A 2 -18.22 47.28 60.00
C LEU A 2 -17.57 47.47 58.61
N ALA A 3 -16.23 47.51 58.62
CA ALA A 3 -15.36 47.42 57.46
C ALA A 3 -15.37 46.00 56.87
N PRO A 4 -15.24 45.81 55.54
CA PRO A 4 -15.11 44.49 54.96
C PRO A 4 -13.65 43.99 55.03
N GLN A 5 -13.50 42.73 55.45
CA GLN A 5 -12.25 42.01 55.58
C GLN A 5 -11.58 41.76 54.21
N ARG A 6 -10.25 41.90 54.16
CA ARG A 6 -9.42 41.42 53.05
C ARG A 6 -9.32 39.91 53.11
N SER A 7 -9.92 39.21 52.17
CA SER A 7 -9.68 37.80 51.90
C SER A 7 -8.42 37.63 51.07
N SER A 8 -7.39 37.03 51.68
CA SER A 8 -6.13 36.64 51.05
C SER A 8 -6.41 35.63 49.93
N ILE A 9 -6.16 36.03 48.69
CA ILE A 9 -6.17 35.11 47.55
C ILE A 9 -4.90 34.27 47.66
N ASN A 10 -5.08 32.99 47.96
CA ASN A 10 -4.02 31.98 47.93
C ASN A 10 -3.38 31.97 46.54
N ALA A 11 -2.05 32.13 46.50
CA ALA A 11 -1.25 31.89 45.33
C ALA A 11 -1.45 30.44 44.89
N GLY A 12 -2.25 30.24 43.83
CA GLY A 12 -2.39 28.96 43.17
C GLY A 12 -1.00 28.49 42.72
N SER A 13 -0.63 27.31 43.21
CA SER A 13 0.49 26.51 42.73
C SER A 13 0.55 26.55 41.21
N GLN A 14 1.66 27.04 40.68
CA GLN A 14 2.06 26.79 39.30
C GLN A 14 2.13 25.27 39.12
N GLU A 15 1.09 24.68 38.56
CA GLU A 15 1.15 23.32 38.02
C GLU A 15 2.25 23.34 36.94
N ASN A 16 3.40 22.75 37.26
CA ASN A 16 4.43 22.42 36.29
C ASN A 16 3.86 21.36 35.33
N TYR A 17 3.18 21.82 34.28
CA TYR A 17 3.02 21.01 33.08
C TYR A 17 4.42 20.81 32.50
N PRO A 18 4.91 19.57 32.34
CA PRO A 18 6.20 19.34 31.71
C PRO A 18 6.19 20.00 30.33
N GLU A 19 7.22 20.81 30.02
CA GLU A 19 7.43 21.29 28.66
C GLU A 19 7.45 20.07 27.74
N VAL A 20 6.43 19.95 26.89
CA VAL A 20 6.34 18.84 25.95
C VAL A 20 7.42 19.06 24.90
N GLY A 21 8.57 18.42 25.12
CA GLY A 21 9.72 18.53 24.22
C GLY A 21 9.34 18.13 22.80
N TRP A 22 9.69 18.99 21.84
CA TRP A 22 9.48 18.69 20.42
C TRP A 22 10.31 17.48 20.00
N MET A 23 9.67 16.48 19.40
CA MET A 23 10.35 15.29 18.90
C MET A 23 10.97 15.57 17.53
N LYS A 24 12.19 15.08 17.30
CA LYS A 24 12.84 15.25 15.99
C LYS A 24 12.14 14.36 14.95
N GLN A 25 12.03 14.82 13.70
CA GLN A 25 11.35 14.09 12.63
C GLN A 25 11.81 12.63 12.45
N HIS A 26 13.11 12.37 12.57
CA HIS A 26 13.65 11.02 12.41
C HIS A 26 13.33 10.12 13.60
N GLU A 27 13.34 10.65 14.83
CA GLU A 27 12.91 9.94 16.03
C GLU A 27 11.43 9.56 15.89
N ALA A 28 10.60 10.45 15.35
CA ALA A 28 9.20 10.17 15.04
C ALA A 28 9.03 9.05 14.01
N VAL A 29 9.86 9.01 12.96
CA VAL A 29 9.79 7.93 11.95
C VAL A 29 10.31 6.60 12.49
N ILE A 30 11.38 6.60 13.30
CA ILE A 30 11.88 5.38 13.96
C ILE A 30 10.79 4.82 14.87
N ARG A 31 10.26 5.66 15.77
CA ARG A 31 9.19 5.30 16.68
C ARG A 31 7.94 4.78 15.96
N ALA A 32 7.57 5.39 14.82
CA ALA A 32 6.46 4.91 14.00
C ALA A 32 6.69 3.47 13.55
N VAL A 33 7.89 3.15 13.07
CA VAL A 33 8.21 1.79 12.60
C VAL A 33 8.32 0.80 13.76
N GLU A 34 8.87 1.19 14.91
CA GLU A 34 8.88 0.37 16.14
C GLU A 34 7.46 0.00 16.57
N GLU A 35 6.57 0.98 16.69
CA GLU A 35 5.17 0.78 17.08
C GLU A 35 4.36 -0.01 16.03
N LEU A 36 4.86 -0.13 14.79
CA LEU A 36 4.29 -0.96 13.73
C LEU A 36 4.91 -2.38 13.67
N GLY A 37 5.75 -2.76 14.63
CA GLY A 37 6.36 -4.09 14.70
C GLY A 37 7.74 -4.20 14.04
N GLY A 38 8.44 -3.08 13.85
CA GLY A 38 9.83 -3.04 13.36
C GLY A 38 9.98 -2.96 11.84
N PHE A 39 8.91 -3.17 11.08
CA PHE A 39 8.85 -2.96 9.63
C PHE A 39 7.45 -2.54 9.21
N ALA A 40 7.34 -1.71 8.17
CA ALA A 40 6.07 -1.21 7.69
C ALA A 40 6.14 -0.72 6.25
N THR A 41 4.98 -0.65 5.61
CA THR A 41 4.85 0.04 4.32
C THR A 41 5.02 1.55 4.49
N LEU A 42 5.50 2.22 3.45
CA LEU A 42 5.66 3.68 3.46
C LEU A 42 4.34 4.42 3.79
N ALA A 43 3.19 3.89 3.35
CA ALA A 43 1.87 4.43 3.65
C ALA A 43 1.52 4.30 5.15
N GLN A 44 1.78 3.14 5.77
CA GLN A 44 1.61 2.96 7.22
C GLN A 44 2.53 3.89 8.01
N ILE A 45 3.78 4.06 7.57
CA ILE A 45 4.73 4.98 8.20
C ILE A 45 4.23 6.43 8.10
N TYR A 46 3.68 6.84 6.95
CA TYR A 46 3.06 8.17 6.82
C TYR A 46 1.93 8.36 7.82
N GLN A 47 0.95 7.47 7.85
CA GLN A 47 -0.19 7.58 8.76
C GLN A 47 0.26 7.65 10.21
N LYS A 48 1.18 6.77 10.61
CA LYS A 48 1.64 6.68 12.00
C LYS A 48 2.52 7.85 12.41
N ALA A 49 3.54 8.20 11.63
CA ALA A 49 4.47 9.26 11.99
C ALA A 49 3.81 10.64 12.00
N LEU A 50 2.82 10.87 11.13
CA LEU A 50 2.06 12.12 11.09
C LEU A 50 1.01 12.22 12.20
N SER A 51 0.63 11.09 12.83
CA SER A 51 -0.28 11.09 13.98
C SER A 51 0.36 11.64 15.27
N TYR A 52 1.70 11.68 15.34
CA TYR A 52 2.38 12.10 16.56
C TYR A 52 2.25 13.61 16.80
N PRO A 53 1.78 14.03 17.98
CA PRO A 53 1.78 15.44 18.33
C PRO A 53 3.22 15.93 18.53
N ASN A 54 3.45 17.23 18.35
CA ASN A 54 4.73 17.88 18.64
C ASN A 54 5.91 17.43 17.77
N VAL A 55 5.66 17.14 16.49
CA VAL A 55 6.69 16.98 15.45
C VAL A 55 6.56 18.14 14.46
N ARG A 56 7.65 18.87 14.20
CA ARG A 56 7.68 19.90 13.15
C ARG A 56 8.25 19.33 11.85
N TRP A 57 7.42 19.28 10.82
CA TRP A 57 7.83 18.88 9.48
C TRP A 57 8.32 20.10 8.69
N GLY A 58 9.55 20.02 8.18
CA GLY A 58 10.25 21.17 7.57
C GLY A 58 10.09 21.28 6.06
N THR A 59 9.38 20.35 5.42
CA THR A 59 9.20 20.26 3.96
C THR A 59 7.80 20.69 3.54
N LYS A 60 7.62 21.00 2.24
CA LYS A 60 6.30 21.32 1.66
C LYS A 60 5.24 20.25 1.94
N THR A 61 5.65 18.98 1.95
CA THR A 61 4.81 17.87 2.43
C THR A 61 5.60 17.06 3.46
N PRO A 62 5.04 16.80 4.66
CA PRO A 62 5.66 15.95 5.68
C PRO A 62 6.13 14.57 5.16
N GLN A 63 5.36 13.99 4.24
CA GLN A 63 5.63 12.70 3.59
C GLN A 63 6.93 12.70 2.79
N ALA A 64 7.32 13.83 2.18
CA ALA A 64 8.62 13.96 1.53
C ALA A 64 9.78 13.88 2.55
N SER A 65 9.61 14.48 3.72
CA SER A 65 10.56 14.32 4.84
C SER A 65 10.66 12.86 5.29
N ILE A 66 9.52 12.19 5.48
CA ILE A 66 9.48 10.77 5.88
C ILE A 66 10.19 9.88 4.85
N ARG A 67 9.89 10.05 3.55
CA ARG A 67 10.59 9.33 2.46
C ARG A 67 12.10 9.53 2.52
N ARG A 68 12.53 10.78 2.67
CA ARG A 68 13.96 11.10 2.74
C ARG A 68 14.62 10.43 3.96
N ILE A 69 13.93 10.42 5.11
CA ILE A 69 14.41 9.79 6.34
C ILE A 69 14.64 8.30 6.10
N VAL A 70 13.62 7.53 5.71
CA VAL A 70 13.77 6.08 5.51
C VAL A 70 14.81 5.73 4.44
N GLN A 71 15.01 6.59 3.44
CA GLN A 71 15.98 6.36 2.35
C GLN A 71 17.44 6.69 2.69
N LYS A 72 17.69 7.65 3.60
CA LYS A 72 19.03 8.24 3.80
C LYS A 72 19.63 7.91 5.17
N ARG A 73 18.81 7.50 6.12
CA ARG A 73 19.22 7.21 7.49
C ARG A 73 19.73 5.77 7.61
N PRO A 74 20.89 5.53 8.26
CA PRO A 74 21.40 4.18 8.48
C PRO A 74 20.50 3.31 9.36
N GLU A 75 19.64 3.91 10.18
CA GLU A 75 18.68 3.21 11.04
C GLU A 75 17.68 2.35 10.24
N PHE A 76 17.49 2.64 8.95
CA PHE A 76 16.57 1.92 8.08
C PHE A 76 17.30 1.09 7.01
N PHE A 77 16.61 0.08 6.53
CA PHE A 77 16.95 -0.66 5.32
C PHE A 77 15.69 -0.89 4.48
N LYS A 78 15.88 -1.00 3.16
CA LYS A 78 14.80 -1.26 2.21
C LYS A 78 14.61 -2.77 2.07
N ILE A 79 13.43 -3.26 2.43
CA ILE A 79 13.07 -4.68 2.28
C ILE A 79 12.60 -4.93 0.84
N ARG A 80 11.62 -4.13 0.39
CA ARG A 80 11.06 -4.12 -0.97
C ARG A 80 10.67 -2.69 -1.36
N PRO A 81 10.42 -2.39 -2.65
CA PRO A 81 9.71 -1.18 -3.04
C PRO A 81 8.53 -0.89 -2.10
N GLY A 82 8.61 0.20 -1.34
CA GLY A 82 7.55 0.61 -0.42
C GLY A 82 7.55 -0.05 0.95
N LEU A 83 8.43 -1.01 1.23
CA LEU A 83 8.55 -1.71 2.50
C LEU A 83 9.90 -1.42 3.16
N TRP A 84 9.86 -0.92 4.39
CA TRP A 84 11.04 -0.49 5.14
C TRP A 84 11.07 -1.16 6.51
N GLY A 85 12.27 -1.49 6.98
CA GLY A 85 12.49 -2.06 8.30
C GLY A 85 13.58 -1.32 9.06
N LEU A 86 13.63 -1.53 10.38
CA LEU A 86 14.70 -1.06 11.25
C LEU A 86 15.90 -2.00 11.17
N ARG A 87 17.08 -1.45 10.93
CA ARG A 87 18.31 -2.22 10.71
C ARG A 87 18.71 -3.07 11.91
N GLU A 88 18.40 -2.62 13.12
CA GLU A 88 18.65 -3.38 14.36
C GLU A 88 17.95 -4.75 14.37
N HIS A 89 16.79 -4.87 13.70
CA HIS A 89 15.99 -6.09 13.64
C HIS A 89 16.03 -6.78 12.28
N GLU A 90 16.97 -6.42 11.40
CA GLU A 90 16.99 -6.85 10.00
C GLU A 90 16.90 -8.38 9.86
N LYS A 91 17.68 -9.14 10.63
CA LYS A 91 17.67 -10.61 10.58
C LYS A 91 16.31 -11.21 10.96
N ASP A 92 15.70 -10.71 12.03
CA ASP A 92 14.42 -11.22 12.52
C ASP A 92 13.27 -10.86 11.57
N ILE A 93 13.32 -9.66 10.97
CA ILE A 93 12.37 -9.20 9.96
C ILE A 93 12.43 -10.10 8.71
N LEU A 94 13.63 -10.33 8.17
CA LEU A 94 13.82 -11.16 6.97
C LEU A 94 13.33 -12.60 7.22
N LYS A 95 13.64 -13.16 8.39
CA LYS A 95 13.14 -14.48 8.81
C LYS A 95 11.62 -14.52 8.92
N THR A 96 11.01 -13.50 9.51
CA THR A 96 9.55 -13.40 9.70
C THR A 96 8.82 -13.33 8.36
N LEU A 97 9.37 -12.56 7.41
CA LEU A 97 8.82 -12.40 6.06
C LEU A 97 9.19 -13.55 5.12
N GLN A 98 9.99 -14.53 5.59
CA GLN A 98 10.48 -15.65 4.81
C GLN A 98 11.18 -15.21 3.52
N ILE A 99 12.04 -14.20 3.66
CA ILE A 99 12.87 -13.66 2.58
C ILE A 99 14.34 -13.59 3.01
N GLY A 100 15.26 -13.50 2.05
CA GLY A 100 16.71 -13.42 2.30
C GLY A 100 17.45 -14.71 1.96
N ASP A 101 18.74 -14.78 2.31
CA ASP A 101 19.67 -15.79 1.79
C ASP A 101 19.30 -17.24 2.15
N GLU A 102 18.60 -17.43 3.27
CA GLU A 102 18.17 -18.75 3.74
C GLU A 102 16.86 -19.24 3.09
N THR A 103 16.25 -18.45 2.20
CA THR A 103 14.95 -18.74 1.59
C THR A 103 15.06 -19.11 0.12
N THR A 104 14.22 -20.06 -0.31
CA THR A 104 14.19 -20.50 -1.70
C THR A 104 13.62 -19.38 -2.60
N PRO A 105 13.98 -19.34 -3.91
CA PRO A 105 13.37 -18.41 -4.85
C PRO A 105 11.84 -18.44 -4.84
N ALA A 106 11.25 -19.64 -4.76
CA ALA A 106 9.79 -19.82 -4.69
C ALA A 106 9.15 -19.17 -3.46
N GLN A 107 9.81 -19.19 -2.30
CA GLN A 107 9.31 -18.51 -1.09
C GLN A 107 9.37 -16.98 -1.26
N GLN A 108 10.46 -16.47 -1.82
CA GLN A 108 10.59 -15.03 -2.07
C GLN A 108 9.56 -14.55 -3.10
N GLU A 109 9.32 -15.33 -4.15
CA GLU A 109 8.28 -15.05 -5.14
C GLU A 109 6.88 -15.10 -4.52
N ALA A 110 6.59 -16.07 -3.66
CA ALA A 110 5.30 -16.16 -2.97
C ALA A 110 5.06 -14.97 -2.03
N PHE A 111 6.11 -14.53 -1.32
CA PHE A 111 6.06 -13.31 -0.50
C PHE A 111 5.83 -12.09 -1.38
N ASP A 112 6.64 -11.89 -2.43
CA ASP A 112 6.54 -10.72 -3.29
C ASP A 112 5.16 -10.67 -3.98
N HIS A 113 4.65 -11.80 -4.44
CA HIS A 113 3.32 -11.92 -5.04
C HIS A 113 2.25 -11.40 -4.09
N THR A 114 2.21 -11.95 -2.87
CA THR A 114 1.23 -11.57 -1.85
C THR A 114 1.41 -10.11 -1.42
N TYR A 115 2.65 -9.65 -1.29
CA TYR A 115 2.98 -8.29 -0.91
C TYR A 115 2.41 -7.28 -1.92
N TYR A 116 2.67 -7.48 -3.22
CA TYR A 116 2.16 -6.56 -4.23
C TYR A 116 0.65 -6.70 -4.47
N GLN A 117 0.06 -7.88 -4.32
CA GLN A 117 -1.41 -8.03 -4.25
C GLN A 117 -2.00 -7.14 -3.16
N GLY A 118 -1.44 -7.17 -1.95
CA GLY A 118 -1.90 -6.34 -0.83
C GLY A 118 -1.74 -4.84 -1.08
N ILE A 119 -0.64 -4.40 -1.70
CA ILE A 119 -0.47 -2.99 -2.12
C ILE A 119 -1.56 -2.58 -3.13
N ILE A 120 -1.84 -3.42 -4.12
CA ILE A 120 -2.88 -3.15 -5.14
C ILE A 120 -4.27 -3.10 -4.50
N VAL A 121 -4.57 -3.99 -3.56
CA VAL A 121 -5.84 -3.98 -2.81
C VAL A 121 -5.98 -2.70 -1.98
N GLN A 122 -4.95 -2.34 -1.20
CA GLN A 122 -4.98 -1.10 -0.42
C GLN A 122 -5.13 0.13 -1.31
N TRP A 123 -4.47 0.15 -2.47
CA TRP A 123 -4.61 1.24 -3.44
C TRP A 123 -6.02 1.34 -4.01
N GLY A 124 -6.65 0.21 -4.37
CA GLY A 124 -8.04 0.19 -4.81
C GLY A 124 -9.01 0.69 -3.74
N ASN A 125 -8.83 0.26 -2.49
CA ASN A 125 -9.64 0.70 -1.37
C ASN A 125 -9.52 2.21 -1.12
N LEU A 126 -8.30 2.75 -1.23
CA LEU A 126 -8.05 4.19 -1.11
C LEU A 126 -8.81 4.99 -2.18
N LEU A 127 -8.93 4.43 -3.39
CA LEU A 127 -9.71 4.98 -4.50
C LEU A 127 -11.19 4.58 -4.45
N GLN A 128 -11.68 4.16 -3.28
CA GLN A 128 -13.06 3.76 -3.02
C GLN A 128 -13.59 2.69 -3.97
N CYS A 129 -12.72 1.88 -4.58
CA CYS A 129 -13.13 0.76 -5.42
C CYS A 129 -13.51 -0.45 -4.57
N THR A 130 -14.41 -1.27 -5.08
CA THR A 130 -14.62 -2.61 -4.52
C THR A 130 -13.51 -3.54 -5.02
N THR A 131 -12.65 -3.98 -4.12
CA THR A 131 -11.50 -4.85 -4.39
C THR A 131 -11.77 -6.32 -4.09
N TYR A 132 -11.28 -7.19 -4.98
CA TYR A 132 -11.35 -8.64 -4.90
C TYR A 132 -9.96 -9.26 -5.06
N ALA A 133 -9.72 -10.36 -4.34
CA ALA A 133 -8.61 -11.28 -4.56
C ALA A 133 -9.14 -12.74 -4.55
N PRO A 134 -8.48 -13.64 -5.29
CA PRO A 134 -9.00 -14.99 -5.51
C PRO A 134 -8.87 -15.87 -4.27
N PRO A 135 -9.72 -16.89 -4.09
CA PRO A 135 -9.79 -17.68 -2.84
C PRO A 135 -8.46 -18.31 -2.41
N GLN A 136 -7.62 -18.74 -3.36
CA GLN A 136 -6.33 -19.36 -3.08
C GLN A 136 -5.31 -18.42 -2.41
N ASP A 137 -5.48 -17.10 -2.55
CA ASP A 137 -4.54 -16.10 -2.03
C ASP A 137 -5.03 -15.45 -0.74
N ARG A 138 -6.32 -15.56 -0.43
CA ARG A 138 -6.99 -14.88 0.70
C ARG A 138 -6.34 -15.09 2.08
N ASN A 139 -5.78 -16.27 2.32
CA ASN A 139 -5.14 -16.60 3.59
C ASN A 139 -3.63 -16.33 3.59
N ARG A 140 -3.05 -15.91 2.46
CA ARG A 140 -1.65 -15.50 2.40
C ARG A 140 -1.49 -14.15 3.11
N LEU A 141 -0.37 -13.99 3.80
CA LEU A 141 -0.12 -12.83 4.65
C LEU A 141 0.45 -11.67 3.83
N PHE A 142 -0.27 -10.56 3.82
CA PHE A 142 0.30 -9.25 3.56
C PHE A 142 0.87 -8.71 4.87
N LEU A 143 2.19 -8.85 5.03
CA LEU A 143 2.89 -8.56 6.28
C LEU A 143 2.36 -9.44 7.43
N ASP A 144 1.55 -8.87 8.31
CA ASP A 144 0.97 -9.50 9.50
C ASP A 144 -0.51 -9.89 9.31
N LYS A 145 -1.15 -9.48 8.21
CA LYS A 145 -2.59 -9.69 7.99
C LYS A 145 -2.88 -10.54 6.76
N PRO A 146 -3.86 -11.45 6.80
CA PRO A 146 -4.27 -12.19 5.62
C PRO A 146 -4.95 -11.26 4.60
N LEU A 147 -4.74 -11.51 3.29
CA LEU A 147 -5.33 -10.70 2.22
C LEU A 147 -6.87 -10.56 2.32
N ARG A 148 -7.55 -11.55 2.88
CA ARG A 148 -9.01 -11.52 3.11
C ARG A 148 -9.47 -10.37 3.99
N GLU A 149 -8.62 -9.87 4.89
CA GLU A 149 -8.93 -8.73 5.74
C GLU A 149 -8.75 -7.39 5.02
N LEU A 150 -8.08 -7.39 3.87
CA LEU A 150 -7.84 -6.19 3.07
C LEU A 150 -8.87 -6.02 1.95
N ILE A 151 -9.35 -7.11 1.35
CA ILE A 151 -10.33 -7.04 0.27
C ILE A 151 -11.69 -6.55 0.78
N THR A 152 -12.44 -5.89 -0.09
CA THR A 152 -13.79 -5.38 0.24
C THR A 152 -14.92 -6.31 -0.22
N THR A 153 -14.62 -7.28 -1.11
CA THR A 153 -15.58 -8.33 -1.49
C THR A 153 -14.92 -9.69 -1.63
N GLU A 154 -15.59 -10.73 -1.11
CA GLU A 154 -15.20 -12.13 -1.28
C GLU A 154 -15.84 -12.78 -2.53
N SER A 155 -16.76 -12.10 -3.22
CA SER A 155 -17.44 -12.62 -4.41
C SER A 155 -17.31 -11.68 -5.60
N ILE A 156 -17.22 -12.26 -6.80
CA ILE A 156 -17.26 -11.49 -8.04
C ILE A 156 -18.73 -11.19 -8.37
N PRO A 157 -19.08 -9.92 -8.60
CA PRO A 157 -20.40 -9.53 -9.08
C PRO A 157 -20.75 -10.27 -10.38
N PRO A 158 -22.02 -10.66 -10.61
CA PRO A 158 -22.44 -11.31 -11.85
C PRO A 158 -22.56 -10.28 -12.99
N PHE A 159 -21.45 -9.62 -13.35
CA PHE A 159 -21.41 -8.51 -14.31
C PHE A 159 -21.54 -8.95 -15.78
N THR A 160 -21.53 -10.25 -16.04
CA THR A 160 -21.54 -10.86 -17.39
C THR A 160 -21.91 -12.35 -17.32
N TYR A 161 -21.71 -13.09 -18.42
CA TYR A 161 -21.89 -14.53 -18.53
C TYR A 161 -21.14 -15.32 -17.43
N PRO A 162 -21.73 -16.41 -16.88
CA PRO A 162 -21.13 -17.20 -15.82
C PRO A 162 -19.69 -17.65 -16.09
N GLU A 163 -19.37 -18.02 -17.33
CA GLU A 163 -18.03 -18.49 -17.73
C GLU A 163 -16.99 -17.37 -17.63
N LEU A 164 -17.37 -16.14 -17.98
CA LEU A 164 -16.51 -14.97 -17.87
C LEU A 164 -16.36 -14.52 -16.41
N VAL A 165 -17.41 -14.65 -15.60
CA VAL A 165 -17.35 -14.42 -14.15
C VAL A 165 -16.38 -15.40 -13.49
N GLN A 166 -16.46 -16.70 -13.84
CA GLN A 166 -15.51 -17.70 -13.36
C GLN A 166 -14.08 -17.39 -13.81
N ARG A 167 -13.90 -16.98 -15.08
CA ARG A 167 -12.58 -16.59 -15.60
C ARG A 167 -12.00 -15.39 -14.85
N ALA A 168 -12.83 -14.40 -14.54
CA ALA A 168 -12.41 -13.24 -13.74
C ALA A 168 -11.95 -13.69 -12.34
N GLY A 169 -12.55 -14.73 -11.77
CA GLY A 169 -12.16 -15.33 -10.48
C GLY A 169 -10.71 -15.84 -10.40
N THR A 170 -10.02 -15.91 -11.54
CA THR A 170 -8.62 -16.32 -11.61
C THR A 170 -7.63 -15.16 -11.69
N VAL A 171 -8.12 -13.91 -11.75
CA VAL A 171 -7.29 -12.71 -11.78
C VAL A 171 -6.81 -12.37 -10.37
N ASP A 172 -5.53 -12.04 -10.23
CA ASP A 172 -4.88 -11.86 -8.93
C ASP A 172 -5.52 -10.74 -8.10
N VAL A 173 -5.81 -9.59 -8.72
CA VAL A 173 -6.60 -8.52 -8.08
C VAL A 173 -7.53 -7.87 -9.10
N ILE A 174 -8.79 -7.65 -8.70
CA ILE A 174 -9.77 -6.90 -9.49
C ILE A 174 -10.29 -5.73 -8.67
N TRP A 175 -10.40 -4.59 -9.32
CA TRP A 175 -11.16 -3.46 -8.83
C TRP A 175 -12.46 -3.35 -9.60
N PHE A 176 -13.57 -3.26 -8.88
CA PHE A 176 -14.88 -2.96 -9.40
C PHE A 176 -15.26 -1.53 -9.06
N SER A 177 -16.04 -0.91 -9.95
CA SER A 177 -16.66 0.38 -9.69
C SER A 177 -17.54 0.31 -8.44
N ASN A 178 -17.47 1.32 -7.59
CA ASN A 178 -18.39 1.46 -6.47
C ASN A 178 -19.73 2.02 -6.97
N SER A 179 -20.62 1.12 -7.40
CA SER A 179 -21.96 1.47 -7.88
C SER A 179 -22.94 0.34 -7.56
N ALA A 180 -24.24 0.58 -7.76
CA ALA A 180 -25.28 -0.44 -7.58
C ALA A 180 -25.09 -1.68 -8.49
N HIS A 181 -24.39 -1.52 -9.61
CA HIS A 181 -24.06 -2.61 -10.55
C HIS A 181 -22.55 -2.59 -10.81
N PRO A 182 -21.73 -3.23 -9.96
CA PRO A 182 -20.28 -3.13 -10.06
C PRO A 182 -19.74 -3.81 -11.32
N PHE A 183 -19.01 -3.06 -12.14
CA PHE A 183 -18.24 -3.60 -13.28
C PHE A 183 -16.74 -3.52 -13.00
N PRO A 184 -15.93 -4.44 -13.54
CA PRO A 184 -14.48 -4.38 -13.38
C PRO A 184 -13.92 -3.12 -14.07
N VAL A 185 -13.29 -2.25 -13.29
CA VAL A 185 -12.63 -1.04 -13.79
C VAL A 185 -11.15 -1.28 -14.04
N ARG A 186 -10.50 -2.11 -13.21
CA ARG A 186 -9.10 -2.51 -13.37
C ARG A 186 -8.89 -3.96 -12.99
N MET A 187 -8.00 -4.63 -13.72
CA MET A 187 -7.56 -5.99 -13.46
C MET A 187 -6.03 -6.06 -13.44
N PHE A 188 -5.48 -6.75 -12.46
CA PHE A 188 -4.04 -6.84 -12.22
C PHE A 188 -3.61 -8.29 -12.15
N GLU A 189 -2.49 -8.59 -12.81
CA GLU A 189 -1.75 -9.85 -12.67
C GLU A 189 -0.35 -9.54 -12.14
N VAL A 190 0.06 -10.21 -11.07
CA VAL A 190 1.36 -10.03 -10.43
C VAL A 190 2.29 -11.16 -10.85
N GLU A 191 3.26 -10.82 -11.71
CA GLU A 191 4.06 -11.80 -12.44
C GLU A 191 5.51 -11.88 -11.97
N HIS A 192 5.85 -13.03 -11.38
CA HIS A 192 7.21 -13.36 -10.93
C HIS A 192 7.91 -14.38 -11.84
N THR A 193 7.13 -15.25 -12.49
CA THR A 193 7.65 -16.39 -13.27
C THR A 193 7.77 -16.07 -14.75
N THR A 194 8.48 -16.92 -15.49
CA THR A 194 8.96 -16.72 -16.86
C THR A 194 7.91 -16.57 -17.98
N ASP A 195 6.60 -16.60 -17.73
CA ASP A 195 5.63 -16.52 -18.85
C ASP A 195 4.40 -15.63 -18.64
N PHE A 196 4.48 -14.41 -19.18
CA PHE A 196 3.36 -13.47 -19.29
C PHE A 196 2.17 -13.97 -20.12
N HIS A 197 2.30 -15.05 -20.89
CA HIS A 197 1.23 -15.58 -21.75
C HIS A 197 -0.05 -15.90 -20.96
N HIS A 198 0.07 -16.49 -19.76
CA HIS A 198 -1.08 -16.84 -18.95
C HIS A 198 -1.85 -15.59 -18.51
N SER A 199 -1.14 -14.58 -18.00
CA SER A 199 -1.70 -13.27 -17.67
C SER A 199 -2.41 -12.62 -18.86
N LEU A 200 -1.75 -12.58 -20.02
CA LEU A 200 -2.29 -11.93 -21.21
C LEU A 200 -3.55 -12.64 -21.75
N ILE A 201 -3.59 -13.98 -21.76
CA ILE A 201 -4.79 -14.71 -22.17
C ILE A 201 -5.99 -14.37 -21.27
N LYS A 202 -5.80 -14.23 -19.96
CA LYS A 202 -6.90 -13.85 -19.05
C LYS A 202 -7.55 -12.54 -19.48
N PHE A 203 -6.76 -11.52 -19.86
CA PHE A 203 -7.28 -10.21 -20.28
C PHE A 203 -8.04 -10.23 -21.62
N ARG A 204 -7.69 -11.13 -22.55
CA ARG A 204 -8.39 -11.23 -23.85
C ARG A 204 -9.90 -11.42 -23.71
N HIS A 205 -10.32 -12.15 -22.68
CA HIS A 205 -11.73 -12.41 -22.40
C HIS A 205 -12.52 -11.15 -22.01
N PHE A 206 -11.85 -10.06 -21.66
CA PHE A 206 -12.46 -8.84 -21.13
C PHE A 206 -12.26 -7.61 -22.03
N LEU A 207 -11.74 -7.77 -23.25
CA LEU A 207 -11.46 -6.66 -24.17
C LEU A 207 -12.67 -5.79 -24.53
N HIS A 208 -13.88 -6.34 -24.45
CA HIS A 208 -15.11 -5.60 -24.73
C HIS A 208 -15.65 -4.80 -23.52
N PHE A 209 -14.99 -4.89 -22.36
CA PHE A 209 -15.31 -4.08 -21.20
C PHE A 209 -14.47 -2.80 -21.18
N ARG A 210 -14.97 -1.77 -20.49
CA ARG A 210 -14.20 -0.56 -20.18
C ARG A 210 -13.27 -0.80 -18.99
N THR A 211 -12.41 -1.81 -19.09
CA THR A 211 -11.48 -2.25 -18.04
C THR A 211 -10.05 -1.91 -18.46
N GLU A 212 -9.26 -1.37 -17.55
CA GLU A 212 -7.81 -1.25 -17.75
C GLU A 212 -7.10 -2.50 -17.22
N PHE A 213 -6.11 -2.99 -17.97
CA PHE A 213 -5.37 -4.19 -17.61
C PHE A 213 -3.93 -3.86 -17.24
N PHE A 214 -3.42 -4.46 -16.18
CA PHE A 214 -2.06 -4.24 -15.69
C PHE A 214 -1.34 -5.55 -15.46
N VAL A 215 -0.15 -5.67 -16.04
CA VAL A 215 0.84 -6.67 -15.63
C VAL A 215 1.82 -5.99 -14.70
N VAL A 216 1.90 -6.49 -13.47
CA VAL A 216 2.73 -5.96 -12.40
C VAL A 216 3.93 -6.88 -12.20
N ALA A 217 5.12 -6.41 -12.52
CA ALA A 217 6.34 -7.23 -12.44
C ALA A 217 7.59 -6.39 -12.20
N SER A 218 8.74 -7.02 -12.00
CA SER A 218 10.01 -6.29 -11.87
C SER A 218 10.40 -5.58 -13.17
N ALA A 219 10.99 -4.38 -13.05
CA ALA A 219 11.32 -3.53 -14.20
C ALA A 219 12.23 -4.21 -15.25
N HIS A 220 13.07 -5.17 -14.86
CA HIS A 220 13.93 -5.91 -15.78
C HIS A 220 13.14 -6.76 -16.79
N ARG A 221 11.89 -7.12 -16.48
CA ARG A 221 11.03 -7.93 -17.34
C ARG A 221 10.18 -7.12 -18.32
N LYS A 222 10.31 -5.79 -18.29
CA LYS A 222 9.51 -4.91 -19.17
C LYS A 222 9.72 -5.25 -20.65
N ARG A 223 10.97 -5.48 -21.07
CA ARG A 223 11.28 -5.81 -22.46
C ARG A 223 10.65 -7.14 -22.89
N GLU A 224 10.78 -8.16 -22.05
CA GLU A 224 10.17 -9.49 -22.26
C GLU A 224 8.64 -9.37 -22.41
N PHE A 225 7.99 -8.59 -21.54
CA PHE A 225 6.56 -8.31 -21.64
C PHE A 225 6.20 -7.61 -22.96
N GLU A 226 6.92 -6.56 -23.35
CA GLU A 226 6.64 -5.78 -24.57
C GLU A 226 6.81 -6.64 -25.83
N GLU A 227 7.88 -7.45 -25.90
CA GLU A 227 8.13 -8.37 -27.02
C GLU A 227 6.99 -9.41 -27.13
N LYS A 228 6.59 -10.02 -26.01
CA LYS A 228 5.52 -11.02 -25.98
C LYS A 228 4.16 -10.43 -26.36
N LEU A 229 3.84 -9.26 -25.82
CA LEU A 229 2.61 -8.53 -26.13
C LEU A 229 2.51 -8.22 -27.63
N GLN A 230 3.58 -7.72 -28.24
CA GLN A 230 3.63 -7.39 -29.66
C GLN A 230 3.61 -8.62 -30.58
N ARG A 231 4.27 -9.71 -30.17
CA ARG A 231 4.36 -10.92 -31.00
C ARG A 231 3.06 -11.72 -30.98
N ASP A 232 2.52 -11.98 -29.79
CA ASP A 232 1.52 -13.03 -29.56
C ASP A 232 0.12 -12.47 -29.22
N HIS A 233 0.02 -11.20 -28.81
CA HIS A 233 -1.20 -10.61 -28.26
C HIS A 233 -1.44 -9.17 -28.75
N ARG A 234 -1.31 -8.92 -30.06
CA ARG A 234 -1.38 -7.55 -30.63
C ARG A 234 -2.68 -6.81 -30.31
N GLU A 235 -3.78 -7.53 -30.20
CA GLU A 235 -5.09 -6.98 -29.82
C GLU A 235 -5.10 -6.38 -28.41
N LEU A 236 -4.15 -6.78 -27.54
CA LEU A 236 -4.01 -6.28 -26.18
C LEU A 236 -3.08 -5.06 -26.08
N CYS A 237 -2.30 -4.74 -27.13
CA CYS A 237 -1.28 -3.67 -27.09
C CYS A 237 -1.83 -2.30 -26.65
N ALA A 238 -3.09 -1.99 -27.00
CA ALA A 238 -3.72 -0.72 -26.65
C ALA A 238 -4.37 -0.73 -25.25
N HIS A 239 -4.50 -1.90 -24.62
CA HIS A 239 -5.33 -2.09 -23.43
C HIS A 239 -4.54 -2.53 -22.18
N VAL A 240 -3.40 -3.23 -22.37
CA VAL A 240 -2.59 -3.75 -21.27
C VAL A 240 -1.39 -2.84 -21.02
N ARG A 241 -1.17 -2.48 -19.76
CA ARG A 241 -0.06 -1.64 -19.31
C ARG A 241 0.89 -2.46 -18.44
N PHE A 242 2.19 -2.24 -18.62
CA PHE A 242 3.21 -2.73 -17.70
C PHE A 242 3.37 -1.76 -16.52
N LEU A 243 3.29 -2.25 -15.30
CA LEU A 243 3.48 -1.46 -14.09
C LEU A 243 4.55 -2.10 -13.21
N ASN A 244 5.74 -1.51 -13.15
CA ASN A 244 6.77 -2.04 -12.27
C ASN A 244 6.50 -1.75 -10.79
N TYR A 245 7.10 -2.54 -9.90
CA TYR A 245 6.95 -2.43 -8.45
C TYR A 245 7.25 -1.04 -7.89
N GLU A 246 8.33 -0.40 -8.33
CA GLU A 246 8.67 0.96 -7.92
C GLU A 246 7.61 1.97 -8.35
N ALA A 247 7.09 1.84 -9.57
CA ALA A 247 6.05 2.71 -10.11
C ALA A 247 4.71 2.50 -9.38
N LEU A 248 4.31 1.25 -9.13
CA LEU A 248 3.12 0.90 -8.35
C LEU A 248 3.14 1.60 -6.99
N VAL A 249 4.20 1.40 -6.22
CA VAL A 249 4.36 1.98 -4.88
C VAL A 249 4.44 3.50 -4.93
N LYS A 250 5.10 4.06 -5.94
CA LYS A 250 5.20 5.50 -6.13
C LYS A 250 3.83 6.13 -6.41
N VAL A 251 3.01 5.51 -7.25
CA VAL A 251 1.65 6.00 -7.53
C VAL A 251 0.78 5.85 -6.28
N TYR A 252 0.78 4.69 -5.65
CA TYR A 252 0.02 4.47 -4.41
C TYR A 252 0.39 5.48 -3.31
N SER A 253 1.68 5.69 -3.04
CA SER A 253 2.11 6.68 -2.03
C SER A 253 1.72 8.12 -2.37
N LYS A 254 1.66 8.48 -3.66
CA LYS A 254 1.15 9.79 -4.09
C LYS A 254 -0.35 9.93 -3.89
N ASP A 255 -1.11 8.87 -4.15
CA ASP A 255 -2.55 8.87 -3.88
C ASP A 255 -2.83 8.97 -2.38
N VAL A 256 -2.02 8.31 -1.52
CA VAL A 256 -2.11 8.46 -0.06
C VAL A 256 -1.85 9.92 0.34
N GLU A 257 -0.78 10.53 -0.18
CA GLU A 257 -0.47 11.96 0.05
C GLU A 257 -1.62 12.87 -0.37
N ARG A 258 -2.23 12.62 -1.54
CA ARG A 258 -3.37 13.38 -2.04
C ARG A 258 -4.60 13.20 -1.15
N TYR A 259 -4.92 11.97 -0.76
CA TYR A 259 -6.08 11.65 0.06
C TYR A 259 -5.97 12.34 1.44
N GLN A 260 -4.81 12.27 2.07
CA GLN A 260 -4.55 12.97 3.35
C GLN A 260 -4.73 14.49 3.21
N ALA A 261 -4.24 15.08 2.12
CA ALA A 261 -4.43 16.51 1.87
C ALA A 261 -5.91 16.90 1.70
N TYR A 262 -6.73 16.03 1.14
CA TYR A 262 -8.18 16.24 1.07
C TYR A 262 -8.85 16.11 2.43
N GLU A 263 -8.51 15.11 3.24
CA GLU A 263 -9.02 14.95 4.61
C GLU A 263 -8.68 16.17 5.47
N GLU A 264 -7.44 16.66 5.43
CA GLU A 264 -7.00 17.87 6.14
C GLU A 264 -7.77 19.13 5.71
N ALA A 265 -8.16 19.20 4.44
CA ALA A 265 -8.97 20.28 3.89
C ALA A 265 -10.49 20.11 4.12
N GLY A 266 -10.93 18.99 4.73
CA GLY A 266 -12.35 18.66 4.89
C GLY A 266 -13.07 18.36 3.57
N ILE A 267 -12.32 17.95 2.54
CA ILE A 267 -12.85 17.61 1.22
C ILE A 267 -13.01 16.08 1.15
N VAL A 268 -14.17 15.61 0.70
CA VAL A 268 -14.36 14.19 0.41
C VAL A 268 -13.54 13.82 -0.83
N PRO A 269 -12.58 12.88 -0.73
CA PRO A 269 -11.82 12.40 -1.88
C PRO A 269 -12.75 11.76 -2.90
N LEU A 270 -12.67 12.21 -4.16
CA LEU A 270 -13.34 11.58 -5.31
C LEU A 270 -12.64 10.29 -5.74
#